data_AF-A0A1M5MCG7-F1
#
_entry.id   AF-A0A1M5MCG7-F1
#
_cell.length_a   1.000
_cell.length_b   1.000
_cell.length_c   1.000
_cell.angle_alpha   90.00
_cell.angle_beta   90.00
_cell.angle_gamma   90.00
#
_symmetry.space_group_name_H-M   'P 1'
#
loop_
_entity.id
_entity.type
_entity.pdbx_description
1 polymer ?
#
loop_
_entity_poly.entity_id
_entity_poly.type
_entity_poly.pdbx_seq_one_letter_code
_entity_poly.pdbx_strand_id
1 'polypeptide(L)'
;MNVLKVLPYCSLFFKFPCPPSVEHDPDHYINYNFLLYDYKAPTSNYNDANTGFVKFLHSKFGFKVYSKKKQKQLHTNIMRVEIVLKSNHLRELGITQYDDLFTDRSIEKLYAYFCEKMDNFILTDNRNQKEGLADNVKQAIGNYLEPSFWRDLKGKPNINRIKQAFPKLLVDNDMLRTKAYFKDLLDRKYEQLFYGVTDDDIQDME
;
A
#
# COMPACT_ATOMS: atom_id res chain seq x y z
N MET A 1 3.68 3.36 -26.38
CA MET A 1 2.79 2.17 -26.37
C MET A 1 3.03 1.42 -25.06
N ASN A 2 2.17 1.64 -24.07
CA ASN A 2 2.35 1.17 -22.68
C ASN A 2 1.92 -0.30 -22.55
N VAL A 3 2.83 -1.19 -22.14
CA VAL A 3 2.54 -2.63 -22.03
C VAL A 3 2.21 -3.01 -20.59
N LEU A 4 0.91 -3.14 -20.28
CA LEU A 4 0.45 -3.98 -19.16
C LEU A 4 0.82 -5.44 -19.48
N LYS A 5 1.70 -6.05 -18.69
CA LYS A 5 1.95 -7.50 -18.77
C LYS A 5 1.05 -8.23 -17.78
N VAL A 6 -0.02 -8.82 -18.30
CA VAL A 6 -0.83 -9.82 -17.59
C VAL A 6 -0.26 -11.19 -17.93
N LEU A 7 0.09 -11.98 -16.91
CA LEU A 7 0.52 -13.37 -17.11
C LEU A 7 -0.70 -14.30 -17.21
N PRO A 8 -0.65 -15.37 -18.02
CA PRO A 8 -1.82 -16.14 -18.47
C PRO A 8 -2.43 -17.09 -17.42
N TYR A 9 -2.21 -16.87 -16.13
CA TYR A 9 -2.72 -17.76 -15.07
C TYR A 9 -3.41 -16.98 -13.94
N CYS A 10 -4.74 -16.85 -14.02
CA CYS A 10 -5.73 -16.53 -12.96
C CYS A 10 -5.36 -15.47 -11.88
N SER A 11 -4.40 -14.60 -12.16
CA SER A 11 -3.85 -13.62 -11.24
C SER A 11 -3.60 -12.37 -12.06
N LEU A 12 -4.51 -11.39 -11.99
CA LEU A 12 -4.24 -10.11 -12.61
C LEU A 12 -3.30 -9.33 -11.68
N PHE A 13 -2.10 -9.06 -12.17
CA PHE A 13 -1.16 -8.17 -11.53
C PHE A 13 -1.48 -6.76 -12.00
N PHE A 14 -2.15 -5.96 -11.15
CA PHE A 14 -2.16 -4.53 -11.41
C PHE A 14 -0.76 -4.00 -11.10
N LYS A 15 0.03 -3.92 -12.15
CA LYS A 15 1.43 -3.53 -12.11
C LYS A 15 1.52 -2.19 -12.78
N PHE A 16 1.64 -1.14 -11.99
CA PHE A 16 2.06 0.16 -12.51
C PHE A 16 3.39 -0.04 -13.30
N PRO A 17 3.40 0.26 -14.61
CA PRO A 17 4.53 -0.05 -15.49
C PRO A 17 5.84 0.62 -15.05
N CYS A 18 5.76 1.75 -14.35
CA CYS A 18 6.87 2.42 -13.70
C CYS A 18 6.47 2.69 -12.24
N PRO A 19 7.05 2.03 -11.23
CA PRO A 19 6.72 2.32 -9.83
C PRO A 19 7.33 3.68 -9.45
N PRO A 20 6.73 4.42 -8.50
CA PRO A 20 7.27 5.71 -8.09
C PRO A 20 8.69 5.54 -7.51
N SER A 21 9.56 6.49 -7.85
CA SER A 21 10.80 6.68 -7.12
C SER A 21 10.46 7.16 -5.73
N VAL A 22 11.10 6.59 -4.72
CA VAL A 22 10.90 6.96 -3.32
C VAL A 22 12.15 7.60 -2.74
N GLU A 23 11.97 8.57 -1.84
CA GLU A 23 13.07 9.33 -1.24
C GLU A 23 14.08 8.42 -0.51
N HIS A 24 13.57 7.56 0.38
CA HIS A 24 14.38 6.63 1.15
C HIS A 24 14.47 5.24 0.51
N ASP A 25 15.37 4.40 1.00
CA ASP A 25 15.46 3.02 0.51
C ASP A 25 14.13 2.28 0.75
N PRO A 26 13.59 1.54 -0.24
CA PRO A 26 12.31 0.85 -0.10
C PRO A 26 12.22 -0.06 1.13
N ASP A 27 13.35 -0.64 1.58
CA ASP A 27 13.38 -1.47 2.77
C ASP A 27 13.04 -0.71 4.04
N HIS A 28 13.38 0.58 4.10
CA HIS A 28 12.99 1.44 5.22
C HIS A 28 11.46 1.47 5.33
N TYR A 29 10.78 1.78 4.23
CA TYR A 29 9.32 1.85 4.20
C TYR A 29 8.66 0.51 4.51
N ILE A 30 9.22 -0.58 3.98
CA ILE A 30 8.70 -1.93 4.19
C ILE A 30 8.79 -2.33 5.66
N ASN A 31 9.92 -2.04 6.32
CA ASN A 31 10.18 -2.49 7.68
C ASN A 31 9.54 -1.58 8.75
N TYR A 32 9.37 -0.29 8.48
CA TYR A 32 8.92 0.68 9.48
C TYR A 32 7.52 1.24 9.24
N ASN A 33 6.98 1.18 8.03
CA ASN A 33 5.71 1.83 7.69
C ASN A 33 4.63 0.84 7.21
N PHE A 34 4.96 -0.18 6.41
CA PHE A 34 4.01 -1.20 5.92
C PHE A 34 3.77 -2.33 6.93
N LEU A 35 3.14 -1.99 8.05
CA LEU A 35 3.07 -2.88 9.22
C LEU A 35 1.86 -3.81 9.23
N LEU A 36 0.66 -3.27 9.02
CA LEU A 36 -0.59 -4.03 9.12
C LEU A 36 -1.55 -3.72 7.97
N TYR A 37 -2.32 -4.73 7.56
CA TYR A 37 -3.48 -4.56 6.68
C TYR A 37 -4.74 -5.00 7.44
N ASP A 38 -5.72 -4.09 7.62
CA ASP A 38 -6.92 -4.35 8.42
C ASP A 38 -6.57 -5.03 9.77
N TYR A 39 -5.60 -4.46 10.47
CA TYR A 39 -5.14 -4.93 11.79
C TYR A 39 -4.53 -6.35 11.80
N LYS A 40 -4.13 -6.87 10.64
CA LYS A 40 -3.50 -8.19 10.50
C LYS A 40 -2.07 -8.06 10.02
N ALA A 41 -1.22 -8.92 10.56
CA ALA A 41 0.16 -9.11 10.11
C ALA A 41 0.21 -9.54 8.63
N PRO A 42 1.31 -9.25 7.93
CA PRO A 42 1.58 -9.87 6.64
C PRO A 42 1.64 -11.40 6.77
N THR A 43 1.14 -12.09 5.74
CA THR A 43 1.01 -13.56 5.71
C THR A 43 2.30 -14.25 5.29
N SER A 44 3.13 -13.56 4.51
CA SER A 44 4.50 -14.01 4.28
C SER A 44 5.42 -12.80 4.27
N ASN A 45 6.33 -12.78 5.23
CA ASN A 45 7.64 -12.16 5.04
C ASN A 45 8.48 -13.31 4.50
N TYR A 46 8.81 -13.33 3.20
CA TYR A 46 9.84 -14.27 2.75
C TYR A 46 11.13 -13.77 3.40
N ASN A 47 11.44 -14.33 4.58
CA ASN A 47 12.63 -14.07 5.40
C ASN A 47 13.90 -14.64 4.74
N ASP A 48 14.03 -14.54 3.41
CA ASP A 48 15.37 -14.38 2.85
C ASP A 48 15.74 -12.94 3.18
N ALA A 49 16.47 -12.80 4.30
CA ALA A 49 16.70 -11.63 5.13
C ALA A 49 17.20 -10.34 4.44
N ASN A 50 17.18 -10.26 3.11
CA ASN A 50 17.71 -9.17 2.31
C ASN A 50 16.83 -8.72 1.14
N THR A 51 15.62 -9.28 0.92
CA THR A 51 14.87 -9.01 -0.32
C THR A 51 13.88 -7.85 -0.25
N GLY A 52 13.49 -7.37 0.94
CA GLY A 52 12.54 -6.27 1.09
C GLY A 52 11.21 -6.60 0.42
N PHE A 53 10.51 -7.64 0.92
CA PHE A 53 9.24 -8.12 0.37
C PHE A 53 8.26 -8.49 1.48
N VAL A 54 7.05 -7.93 1.40
CA VAL A 54 5.95 -8.19 2.34
C VAL A 54 4.68 -8.51 1.55
N LYS A 55 3.93 -9.51 2.01
CA LYS A 55 2.67 -9.94 1.37
C LYS A 55 1.53 -10.01 2.36
N PHE A 56 0.41 -9.40 2.01
CA PHE A 56 -0.83 -9.47 2.77
C PHE A 56 -1.87 -10.26 1.98
N LEU A 57 -2.38 -11.36 2.55
CA LEU A 57 -3.41 -12.17 1.91
C LEU A 57 -4.79 -11.86 2.48
N HIS A 58 -5.75 -11.63 1.58
CA HIS A 58 -7.17 -11.56 1.87
C HIS A 58 -7.92 -12.64 1.08
N SER A 59 -9.17 -12.92 1.46
CA SER A 59 -9.96 -13.95 0.79
C SER A 59 -10.21 -13.65 -0.69
N LYS A 60 -10.28 -12.36 -1.06
CA LYS A 60 -10.59 -11.89 -2.42
C LYS A 60 -9.39 -11.38 -3.22
N PHE A 61 -8.34 -10.92 -2.56
CA PHE A 61 -7.17 -10.31 -3.18
C PHE A 61 -5.93 -10.52 -2.31
N GLY A 62 -4.76 -10.16 -2.81
CA GLY A 62 -3.55 -10.05 -1.99
C GLY A 62 -2.72 -8.85 -2.38
N PHE A 63 -2.07 -8.24 -1.40
CA PHE A 63 -1.07 -7.20 -1.65
C PHE A 63 0.33 -7.77 -1.62
N LYS A 64 1.20 -7.22 -2.47
CA LYS A 64 2.64 -7.44 -2.47
C LYS A 64 3.33 -6.09 -2.44
N VAL A 65 4.20 -5.91 -1.46
CA VAL A 65 4.96 -4.67 -1.26
C VAL A 65 6.42 -5.04 -1.30
N TYR A 66 7.18 -4.49 -2.25
CA TYR A 66 8.59 -4.87 -2.38
C TYR A 66 9.52 -3.85 -3.05
N SER A 67 10.81 -4.01 -2.75
CA SER A 67 11.89 -3.25 -3.36
C SER A 67 12.16 -3.72 -4.79
N LYS A 68 11.75 -2.90 -5.78
CA LYS A 68 12.08 -3.15 -7.19
C LYS A 68 13.56 -2.91 -7.46
N LYS A 69 14.15 -1.95 -6.74
CA LYS A 69 15.58 -1.69 -6.70
C LYS A 69 16.37 -2.99 -6.50
N LYS A 70 16.08 -3.72 -5.42
CA LYS A 70 16.74 -5.00 -5.11
C LYS A 70 16.42 -6.10 -6.11
N GLN A 71 15.15 -6.23 -6.52
CA GLN A 71 14.75 -7.26 -7.48
C GLN A 71 15.44 -7.13 -8.84
N LYS A 72 15.77 -5.90 -9.26
CA LYS A 72 16.35 -5.60 -10.58
C LYS A 72 17.76 -5.00 -10.52
N GLN A 73 18.36 -4.94 -9.33
CA GLN A 73 19.68 -4.34 -9.08
C GLN A 73 19.79 -2.92 -9.67
N LEU A 74 18.74 -2.13 -9.48
CA LEU A 74 18.69 -0.74 -9.98
C LEU A 74 19.44 0.19 -9.02
N HIS A 75 19.95 1.30 -9.54
CA HIS A 75 20.57 2.35 -8.72
C HIS A 75 19.51 3.25 -8.05
N THR A 76 18.31 3.32 -8.62
CA THR A 76 17.21 4.16 -8.15
C THR A 76 16.34 3.44 -7.12
N ASN A 77 15.93 4.16 -6.07
CA ASN A 77 15.01 3.67 -5.05
C ASN A 77 13.60 3.55 -5.62
N ILE A 78 13.25 2.37 -6.11
CA ILE A 78 11.93 2.09 -6.67
C ILE A 78 11.20 1.10 -5.78
N MET A 79 10.07 1.52 -5.25
CA MET A 79 9.18 0.70 -4.42
C MET A 79 7.93 0.32 -5.20
N ARG A 80 7.47 -0.92 -5.06
CA ARG A 80 6.24 -1.36 -5.70
C ARG A 80 5.22 -1.90 -4.71
N VAL A 81 4.00 -1.39 -4.83
CA VAL A 81 2.80 -1.92 -4.20
C VAL A 81 1.93 -2.51 -5.30
N GLU A 82 1.71 -3.82 -5.27
CA GLU A 82 0.86 -4.55 -6.23
C GLU A 82 -0.37 -5.09 -5.51
N ILE A 83 -1.54 -4.96 -6.12
CA ILE A 83 -2.72 -5.74 -5.76
C ILE A 83 -2.88 -6.88 -6.76
N VAL A 84 -3.13 -8.08 -6.23
CA VAL A 84 -3.40 -9.28 -7.01
C VAL A 84 -4.86 -9.65 -6.78
N LEU A 85 -5.66 -9.51 -7.82
CA LEU A 85 -7.09 -9.82 -7.79
C LEU A 85 -7.34 -11.23 -8.30
N LYS A 86 -8.28 -11.93 -7.66
CA LYS A 86 -8.81 -13.20 -8.16
C LYS A 86 -9.78 -12.94 -9.31
N SER A 87 -9.90 -13.89 -10.24
CA SER A 87 -10.73 -13.77 -11.45
C SER A 87 -12.20 -13.46 -11.15
N ASN A 88 -12.77 -14.02 -10.09
CA ASN A 88 -14.14 -13.71 -9.69
C ASN A 88 -14.32 -12.23 -9.32
N HIS A 89 -13.32 -11.63 -8.69
CA HIS A 89 -13.38 -10.23 -8.28
C HIS A 89 -13.15 -9.25 -9.45
N LEU A 90 -12.36 -9.65 -10.45
CA LEU A 90 -12.26 -8.89 -11.70
C LEU A 90 -13.62 -8.82 -12.41
N ARG A 91 -14.36 -9.93 -12.43
CA ARG A 91 -15.72 -9.96 -12.98
C ARG A 91 -16.67 -9.03 -12.21
N GLU A 92 -16.55 -8.96 -10.88
CA GLU A 92 -17.32 -8.01 -10.04
C GLU A 92 -17.02 -6.54 -10.43
N LEU A 93 -15.82 -6.24 -10.91
CA LEU A 93 -15.45 -4.90 -11.42
C LEU A 93 -15.90 -4.66 -12.88
N GLY A 94 -16.43 -5.70 -13.55
CA GLY A 94 -16.85 -5.66 -14.95
C GLY A 94 -15.73 -6.03 -15.94
N ILE A 95 -14.63 -6.62 -15.46
CA ILE A 95 -13.52 -7.10 -16.29
C ILE A 95 -13.70 -8.60 -16.47
N THR A 96 -14.08 -9.01 -17.68
CA THR A 96 -14.43 -10.40 -18.00
C THR A 96 -13.45 -11.04 -18.97
N GLN A 97 -12.85 -10.22 -19.83
CA GLN A 97 -11.86 -10.62 -20.83
C GLN A 97 -10.64 -9.70 -20.76
N TYR A 98 -9.57 -10.10 -21.47
CA TYR A 98 -8.31 -9.37 -21.48
C TYR A 98 -8.44 -7.96 -22.03
N ASP A 99 -9.24 -7.78 -23.09
CA ASP A 99 -9.39 -6.49 -23.78
C ASP A 99 -10.05 -5.43 -22.89
N ASP A 100 -10.89 -5.85 -21.94
CA ASP A 100 -11.55 -4.94 -20.99
C ASP A 100 -10.51 -4.15 -20.16
N LEU A 101 -9.32 -4.71 -19.93
CA LEU A 101 -8.25 -4.09 -19.15
C LEU A 101 -7.64 -2.84 -19.78
N PHE A 102 -7.84 -2.67 -21.09
CA PHE A 102 -7.34 -1.52 -21.84
C PHE A 102 -8.39 -0.41 -21.97
N THR A 103 -9.59 -0.64 -21.43
CA THR A 103 -10.63 0.39 -21.43
C THR A 103 -10.40 1.36 -20.27
N ASP A 104 -10.50 2.65 -20.57
CA ASP A 104 -10.35 3.75 -19.61
C ASP A 104 -11.18 3.53 -18.34
N ARG A 105 -12.46 3.20 -18.53
CA ARG A 105 -13.40 2.89 -17.45
C ARG A 105 -12.93 1.75 -16.54
N SER A 106 -12.29 0.72 -17.09
CA SER A 106 -11.79 -0.41 -16.29
C SER A 106 -10.53 -0.04 -15.52
N ILE A 107 -9.65 0.77 -16.12
CA ILE A 107 -8.45 1.30 -15.47
C ILE A 107 -8.84 2.19 -14.29
N GLU A 108 -9.78 3.12 -14.49
CA GLU A 108 -10.34 3.98 -13.43
C GLU A 108 -10.92 3.17 -12.28
N LYS A 109 -11.73 2.15 -12.58
CA LYS A 109 -12.31 1.27 -11.56
C LYS A 109 -11.25 0.50 -10.79
N LEU A 110 -10.25 -0.04 -11.48
CA LEU A 110 -9.13 -0.75 -10.84
C LEU A 110 -8.34 0.20 -9.95
N TYR A 111 -8.13 1.44 -10.38
CA TYR A 111 -7.43 2.45 -9.60
C TYR A 111 -8.22 2.88 -8.36
N ALA A 112 -9.50 3.22 -8.51
CA ALA A 112 -10.38 3.55 -7.40
C ALA A 112 -10.46 2.40 -6.39
N TYR A 113 -10.58 1.16 -6.88
CA TYR A 113 -10.55 -0.03 -6.03
C TYR A 113 -9.21 -0.17 -5.29
N PHE A 114 -8.09 0.04 -5.98
CA PHE A 114 -6.76 0.00 -5.38
C PHE A 114 -6.64 1.04 -4.25
N CYS A 115 -7.05 2.28 -4.48
CA CYS A 115 -7.03 3.36 -3.49
C CYS A 115 -7.91 3.02 -2.26
N GLU A 116 -9.12 2.52 -2.50
CA GLU A 116 -10.03 2.09 -1.43
C GLU A 116 -9.40 0.98 -0.56
N LYS A 117 -8.65 0.05 -1.18
CA LYS A 117 -7.95 -1.00 -0.43
C LYS A 117 -6.68 -0.48 0.24
N MET A 118 -5.99 0.49 -0.37
CA MET A 118 -4.85 1.17 0.25
C MET A 118 -5.23 1.87 1.55
N ASP A 119 -6.46 2.38 1.67
CA ASP A 119 -6.94 2.99 2.90
C ASP A 119 -6.99 2.05 4.10
N ASN A 120 -7.13 0.75 3.86
CA ASN A 120 -7.14 -0.25 4.93
C ASN A 120 -5.74 -0.62 5.43
N PHE A 121 -4.67 -0.12 4.80
CA PHE A 121 -3.34 -0.22 5.38
C PHE A 121 -3.18 0.76 6.55
N ILE A 122 -2.57 0.23 7.59
CA ILE A 122 -2.05 1.00 8.72
C ILE A 122 -0.62 1.36 8.37
N LEU A 123 -0.48 2.44 7.59
CA LEU A 123 0.77 3.08 7.25
C LEU A 123 0.97 4.26 8.20
N THR A 124 1.99 4.17 9.04
CA THR A 124 2.31 5.20 10.03
C THR A 124 3.74 5.63 9.89
N ASP A 125 4.04 6.86 10.29
CA ASP A 125 5.41 7.33 10.47
C ASP A 125 6.11 6.52 11.57
N ASN A 126 7.44 6.53 11.56
CA ASN A 126 8.21 5.83 12.57
C ASN A 126 8.10 6.56 13.93
N ARG A 127 7.32 5.99 14.85
CA ARG A 127 7.09 6.53 16.20
C ARG A 127 8.37 6.77 17.02
N ASN A 128 9.44 6.04 16.73
CA ASN A 128 10.72 6.19 17.44
C ASN A 128 11.55 7.36 16.90
N GLN A 129 11.23 7.85 15.70
CA GLN A 129 11.89 8.98 15.06
C GLN A 129 11.07 10.28 15.14
N LYS A 130 9.78 10.21 15.51
CA LYS A 130 8.93 11.39 15.69
C LYS A 130 9.35 12.17 16.95
N GLU A 131 9.87 13.37 16.73
CA GLU A 131 10.18 14.32 17.81
C GLU A 131 8.90 14.83 18.48
N GLY A 132 8.98 15.16 19.78
CA GLY A 132 7.87 15.72 20.55
C GLY A 132 6.76 14.73 20.91
N LEU A 133 6.83 13.47 20.46
CA LEU A 133 5.83 12.45 20.78
C LEU A 133 6.02 11.94 22.22
N ALA A 134 4.99 12.07 23.05
CA ALA A 134 5.01 11.63 24.44
C ALA A 134 5.17 10.10 24.56
N ASP A 135 5.87 9.63 25.58
CA ASP A 135 6.24 8.21 25.71
C ASP A 135 5.03 7.27 25.89
N ASN A 136 4.00 7.73 26.60
CA ASN A 136 2.74 6.99 26.71
C ASN A 136 2.05 6.84 25.35
N VAL A 137 2.11 7.85 24.49
CA VAL A 137 1.56 7.80 23.12
C VAL A 137 2.41 6.86 22.25
N LYS A 138 3.74 6.94 22.33
CA LYS A 138 4.65 6.00 21.63
C LYS A 138 4.34 4.55 21.99
N GLN A 139 4.16 4.26 23.28
CA GLN A 139 3.80 2.92 23.76
C GLN A 139 2.41 2.49 23.26
N ALA A 140 1.42 3.38 23.33
CA ALA A 140 0.07 3.09 22.84
C ALA A 140 0.07 2.76 21.33
N ILE A 141 0.73 3.58 20.51
CA ILE A 141 0.91 3.32 19.08
C ILE A 141 1.64 2.00 18.86
N GLY A 142 2.73 1.76 19.61
CA GLY A 142 3.47 0.50 19.55
C GLY A 142 2.57 -0.72 19.76
N ASN A 143 1.76 -0.71 20.82
CA ASN A 143 0.81 -1.78 21.10
C ASN A 143 -0.21 -1.97 19.96
N TYR A 144 -0.73 -0.89 19.39
CA TYR A 144 -1.67 -0.95 18.27
C TYR A 144 -1.04 -1.40 16.94
N LEU A 145 0.27 -1.31 16.80
CA LEU A 145 0.99 -1.82 15.64
C LEU A 145 1.35 -3.31 15.78
N GLU A 146 1.20 -3.89 16.96
CA GLU A 146 1.46 -5.31 17.20
C GLU A 146 0.28 -6.19 16.75
N PRO A 147 0.49 -7.19 15.87
CA PRO A 147 -0.58 -8.10 15.46
C PRO A 147 -1.17 -8.92 16.62
N SER A 148 -0.35 -9.25 17.62
CA SER A 148 -0.77 -10.01 18.82
C SER A 148 -1.85 -9.27 19.60
N PHE A 149 -1.72 -7.95 19.73
CA PHE A 149 -2.70 -7.09 20.40
C PHE A 149 -4.10 -7.26 19.82
N TRP A 150 -4.24 -7.23 18.49
CA TRP A 150 -5.53 -7.38 17.81
C TRP A 150 -6.09 -8.79 17.89
N ARG A 151 -5.22 -9.81 17.86
CA ARG A 151 -5.62 -11.19 18.07
C ARG A 151 -6.23 -11.38 19.45
N ASP A 152 -5.63 -10.77 20.48
CA ASP A 152 -6.08 -10.88 21.88
C ASP A 152 -7.33 -10.04 22.17
N LEU A 153 -7.63 -9.04 21.32
CA LEU A 153 -8.86 -8.26 21.37
C LEU A 153 -10.04 -8.91 20.62
N LYS A 154 -9.79 -9.92 19.80
CA LYS A 154 -10.83 -10.55 18.98
C LYS A 154 -11.96 -11.09 19.85
N GLY A 155 -13.20 -10.69 19.55
CA GLY A 155 -14.40 -11.08 20.29
C GLY A 155 -14.68 -10.27 21.56
N LYS A 156 -13.83 -9.30 21.92
CA LYS A 156 -14.10 -8.40 23.06
C LYS A 156 -15.07 -7.28 22.66
N PRO A 157 -15.99 -6.86 23.56
CA PRO A 157 -17.03 -5.87 23.24
C PRO A 157 -16.47 -4.50 22.84
N ASN A 158 -15.27 -4.14 23.32
CA ASN A 158 -14.68 -2.82 23.09
C ASN A 158 -13.82 -2.71 21.83
N ILE A 159 -13.71 -3.77 21.02
CA ILE A 159 -12.82 -3.78 19.84
C ILE A 159 -13.15 -2.65 18.85
N ASN A 160 -14.43 -2.36 18.62
CA ASN A 160 -14.86 -1.32 17.68
C ASN A 160 -14.45 0.07 18.17
N ARG A 161 -14.59 0.33 19.47
CA ARG A 161 -14.14 1.59 20.07
C ARG A 161 -12.62 1.78 19.93
N ILE A 162 -11.85 0.70 20.11
CA ILE A 162 -10.38 0.73 19.95
C ILE A 162 -10.00 0.95 18.49
N LYS A 163 -10.68 0.29 17.54
CA LYS A 163 -10.49 0.49 16.10
C LYS A 163 -10.81 1.93 15.65
N GLN A 164 -11.69 2.64 16.33
CA GLN A 164 -11.96 4.06 16.07
C GLN A 164 -10.96 4.99 16.76
N ALA A 165 -10.53 4.64 17.98
CA ALA A 165 -9.58 5.44 18.75
C ALA A 165 -8.18 5.45 18.12
N PHE A 166 -7.73 4.35 17.51
CA PHE A 166 -6.38 4.27 16.96
C PHE A 166 -6.15 5.21 15.77
N PRO A 167 -6.98 5.23 14.71
CA PRO A 167 -6.84 6.22 13.64
C PRO A 167 -6.85 7.66 14.16
N LYS A 168 -7.71 7.96 15.14
CA LYS A 168 -7.73 9.28 15.79
C LYS A 168 -6.41 9.60 16.48
N LEU A 169 -5.85 8.66 17.24
CA LEU A 169 -4.54 8.83 17.88
C LEU A 169 -3.44 9.15 16.87
N LEU A 170 -3.47 8.53 15.69
CA LEU A 170 -2.50 8.80 14.62
C LEU A 170 -2.68 10.20 14.01
N VAL A 171 -3.92 10.64 13.81
CA VAL A 171 -4.23 11.99 13.31
C VAL A 171 -3.81 13.06 14.32
N ASP A 172 -4.23 12.90 15.58
CA ASP A 172 -3.97 13.87 16.67
C ASP A 172 -2.46 14.08 16.92
N ASN A 173 -1.62 13.13 16.53
CA ASN A 173 -0.16 13.17 16.67
C ASN A 173 0.60 13.29 15.34
N ASP A 174 -0.11 13.55 14.23
CA ASP A 174 0.50 13.78 12.91
C ASP A 174 1.46 12.64 12.50
N MET A 175 0.94 11.41 12.57
CA MET A 175 1.66 10.14 12.31
C MET A 175 1.31 9.51 10.95
N LEU A 176 0.62 10.24 10.08
CA LEU A 176 0.10 9.74 8.80
C LEU A 176 0.81 10.35 7.57
N ARG A 177 1.93 11.05 7.76
CA ARG A 177 2.62 11.73 6.65
C ARG A 177 3.09 10.75 5.58
N THR A 178 3.67 9.61 5.99
CA THR A 178 4.09 8.56 5.06
C THR A 178 2.91 8.00 4.27
N LYS A 179 1.73 7.84 4.88
CA LYS A 179 0.53 7.37 4.18
C LYS A 179 0.08 8.37 3.11
N ALA A 180 0.05 9.66 3.46
CA ALA A 180 -0.28 10.74 2.53
C ALA A 180 0.72 10.79 1.36
N TYR A 181 2.02 10.71 1.65
CA TYR A 181 3.08 10.62 0.66
C TYR A 181 2.89 9.46 -0.32
N PHE A 182 2.59 8.25 0.16
CA PHE A 182 2.35 7.12 -0.74
C PHE A 182 1.10 7.28 -1.59
N LYS A 183 0.04 7.87 -1.06
CA LYS A 183 -1.18 8.16 -1.85
C LYS A 183 -0.88 9.14 -2.97
N ASP A 184 -0.23 10.24 -2.65
CA ASP A 184 0.16 11.25 -3.61
C ASP A 184 1.08 10.68 -4.71
N LEU A 185 2.05 9.84 -4.35
CA LEU A 185 2.87 9.12 -5.35
C LEU A 185 2.05 8.21 -6.27
N LEU A 186 0.99 7.58 -5.76
CA LEU A 186 0.11 6.73 -6.55
C LEU A 186 -0.78 7.56 -7.47
N ASP A 187 -1.32 8.68 -6.97
CA ASP A 187 -2.16 9.62 -7.72
C ASP A 187 -1.36 10.22 -8.88
N ARG A 188 -0.18 10.79 -8.61
CA ARG A 188 0.72 11.32 -9.64
C ARG A 188 1.09 10.25 -10.68
N LYS A 189 1.36 9.02 -10.22
CA LYS A 189 1.68 7.92 -11.14
C LYS A 189 0.51 7.54 -12.02
N TYR A 190 -0.70 7.54 -11.46
CA TYR A 190 -1.92 7.29 -12.20
C TYR A 190 -2.14 8.36 -13.27
N GLU A 191 -2.06 9.64 -12.89
CA GLU A 191 -2.22 10.78 -13.79
C GLU A 191 -1.21 10.76 -14.93
N GLN A 192 0.06 10.50 -14.62
CA GLN A 192 1.11 10.37 -15.63
C GLN A 192 0.83 9.27 -16.65
N LEU A 193 0.31 8.12 -16.21
CA LEU A 193 0.08 6.99 -17.10
C LEU A 193 -1.22 7.10 -17.90
N PHE A 194 -2.21 7.78 -17.33
CA PHE A 194 -3.56 7.83 -17.88
C PHE A 194 -3.79 9.10 -18.71
N TYR A 195 -3.34 10.24 -18.22
CA TYR A 195 -3.48 11.53 -18.89
C TYR A 195 -2.19 11.99 -19.59
N GLY A 196 -1.06 11.32 -19.35
CA GLY A 196 0.23 11.71 -19.94
C GLY A 196 0.88 12.93 -19.31
N VAL A 197 0.41 13.36 -18.13
CA VAL A 197 0.95 14.49 -17.37
C VAL A 197 2.41 14.21 -17.04
N THR A 198 3.30 15.15 -17.37
CA THR A 198 4.72 15.06 -17.01
C THR A 198 4.97 15.80 -15.70
N ASP A 199 6.05 15.47 -14.99
CA ASP A 199 6.37 16.12 -13.71
C ASP A 199 6.59 17.64 -13.86
N ASP A 200 6.91 18.10 -15.08
CA ASP A 200 7.06 19.52 -15.43
C ASP A 200 5.71 20.27 -15.46
N ASP A 201 4.60 19.60 -15.80
CA ASP A 201 3.26 20.21 -15.89
C ASP A 201 2.63 20.46 -14.51
N ILE A 202 3.13 19.81 -13.45
CA ILE A 202 2.58 19.89 -12.09
C ILE A 202 3.16 21.09 -11.32
N GLN A 203 4.38 21.54 -11.66
CA GLN A 203 5.02 22.69 -11.01
C GLN A 203 4.38 24.03 -11.39
N ASP A 204 3.62 24.08 -12.49
CA ASP A 204 2.97 25.31 -12.97
C ASP A 204 1.55 25.54 -12.41
N MET A 205 1.09 24.68 -11.47
CA MET A 205 -0.24 24.80 -10.84
C MET A 205 -0.21 25.15 -9.33
N GLU A 206 0.96 25.30 -8.72
CA GLU A 206 1.13 25.86 -7.35
C GLU A 206 1.50 27.34 -7.38
#